data_AF-A0A377PVQ7-F1
#
_entry.id   AF-A0A377PVQ7-F1
#
_cell.length_a   1.000
_cell.length_b   1.000
_cell.length_c   1.000
_cell.angle_alpha   90.00
_cell.angle_beta   90.00
_cell.angle_gamma   90.00
#
_symmetry.space_group_name_H-M   'P 1'
#
loop_
_entity.id
_entity.type
_entity.pdbx_description
1 polymer ?
#
loop_
_entity_poly.entity_id
_entity_poly.type
_entity_poly.pdbx_seq_one_letter_code
_entity_poly.pdbx_strand_id
1 'polypeptide(L)'
;MSTKKRDRESKGLSILKQQGFVAFCRYRVRKIIDKCHNKFETYIFYNEGLLAYYKYLYWRFIVKRIFLCFRFVYIPKNFGFAVCGAHGVGLHSLLYFISKLHARKISPTSLSTRIKARLLSFFLPNTCAISNICRHTGGGVLPLGMFAMRKDVTKDIALQVNYELSRNTDFSIWGITLDGRTEGKEDLLYYIAPEHKVPVICIVRDPILALISAANIGLNYCCIAKKITPSSSVEEINAAIEEVMSERIESLYEIQAFNSAYTTILDWYSNLSQMFPYASEILYIDTSDLIGSKTKQPYKKLLHLLQIIIKNFDLKVPDNFDFDLKVNDFLTHNLPLEFEFMNHKICVSAFKGAFKIGLRQCYHYSDKKFYIDMDYHSSFFPSRRLFISTSSKSFPASFVESLKKEIEKRLEVIYNKILPYHSLKITPKIFLDFLARNLSKAEILRSTFDYELQHVKQNRPDIVATWEYYKEFQKLFTPTKGDL
;
A
#
# COMPACT_ATOMS: atom_id res chain seq x y z
N MET A 1 -64.53 19.61 38.04
CA MET A 1 -64.08 19.78 36.63
C MET A 1 -62.75 19.06 36.45
N SER A 2 -62.72 18.03 35.61
CA SER A 2 -61.56 17.16 35.38
C SER A 2 -60.79 17.62 34.14
N THR A 3 -59.49 17.89 34.28
CA THR A 3 -58.59 18.21 33.16
C THR A 3 -57.65 17.03 32.91
N LYS A 4 -58.01 16.21 31.91
CA LYS A 4 -57.19 15.13 31.34
C LYS A 4 -55.88 15.67 30.77
N LYS A 5 -54.77 15.41 31.46
CA LYS A 5 -53.41 15.50 30.89
C LYS A 5 -53.18 14.22 30.07
N ARG A 6 -53.32 14.28 28.73
CA ARG A 6 -52.95 13.15 27.86
C ARG A 6 -51.42 13.08 27.77
N ASP A 7 -50.83 12.06 28.38
CA ASP A 7 -49.43 11.69 28.14
C ASP A 7 -49.24 11.32 26.67
N ARG A 8 -48.71 12.25 25.87
CA ARG A 8 -48.30 11.94 24.49
C ARG A 8 -47.01 11.15 24.52
N GLU A 9 -47.14 9.84 24.32
CA GLU A 9 -46.02 8.93 24.17
C GLU A 9 -45.06 9.43 23.08
N SER A 10 -43.77 9.55 23.40
CA SER A 10 -42.81 10.12 22.45
C SER A 10 -42.74 9.24 21.19
N LYS A 11 -42.66 9.87 20.01
CA LYS A 11 -42.55 9.16 18.72
C LYS A 11 -41.41 8.13 18.71
N GLY A 12 -40.34 8.37 19.47
CA GLY A 12 -39.26 7.39 19.66
C GLY A 12 -39.72 6.14 20.44
N LEU A 13 -40.44 6.33 21.54
CA LEU A 13 -40.96 5.21 22.34
C LEU A 13 -42.01 4.40 21.56
N SER A 14 -42.84 5.06 20.76
CA SER A 14 -43.79 4.42 19.85
C SER A 14 -43.07 3.57 18.78
N ILE A 15 -42.01 4.10 18.14
CA ILE A 15 -41.20 3.34 17.17
C ILE A 15 -40.51 2.15 17.84
N LEU A 16 -40.00 2.33 19.07
CA LEU A 16 -39.37 1.23 19.82
C LEU A 16 -40.35 0.09 20.09
N LYS A 17 -41.57 0.41 20.53
CA LYS A 17 -42.61 -0.58 20.83
C LYS A 17 -43.18 -1.25 19.58
N GLN A 18 -43.34 -0.52 18.48
CA GLN A 18 -44.01 -1.03 17.28
C GLN A 18 -43.08 -1.66 16.26
N GLN A 19 -41.85 -1.15 16.15
CA GLN A 19 -40.90 -1.51 15.09
C GLN A 19 -39.58 -2.06 15.65
N GLY A 20 -39.50 -2.20 16.97
CA GLY A 20 -38.35 -2.77 17.67
C GLY A 20 -37.16 -1.82 17.80
N PHE A 21 -36.14 -2.31 18.50
CA PHE A 21 -34.96 -1.53 18.90
C PHE A 21 -34.17 -0.97 17.71
N VAL A 22 -34.01 -1.76 16.65
CA VAL A 22 -33.24 -1.35 15.46
C VAL A 22 -33.88 -0.15 14.75
N ALA A 23 -35.20 -0.15 14.59
CA ALA A 23 -35.92 0.97 13.98
C ALA A 23 -35.86 2.24 14.85
N PHE A 24 -35.93 2.08 16.18
CA PHE A 24 -35.74 3.17 17.12
C PHE A 24 -34.34 3.79 17.03
N CYS A 25 -33.29 2.96 16.96
CA CYS A 25 -31.92 3.44 16.80
C CYS A 25 -31.74 4.21 15.49
N ARG A 26 -32.26 3.70 14.36
CA ARG A 26 -32.24 4.41 13.07
C ARG A 26 -32.94 5.77 13.14
N TYR A 27 -34.12 5.81 13.77
CA TYR A 27 -34.85 7.06 13.97
C TYR A 27 -34.06 8.08 14.79
N ARG A 28 -33.40 7.64 15.87
CA ARG A 28 -32.58 8.53 16.73
C ARG A 28 -31.33 9.03 15.99
N VAL A 29 -30.64 8.16 15.26
CA VAL A 29 -29.48 8.54 14.43
C VAL A 29 -29.90 9.56 13.38
N ARG A 30 -30.98 9.32 12.63
CA ARG A 30 -31.49 10.25 11.62
C ARG A 30 -31.84 11.61 12.22
N LYS A 31 -32.54 11.63 13.36
CA LYS A 31 -32.88 12.89 14.04
C LYS A 31 -31.66 13.67 14.52
N ILE A 32 -30.58 12.98 14.93
CA ILE A 32 -29.31 13.61 15.28
C ILE A 32 -28.63 14.17 14.03
N ILE A 33 -28.60 13.41 12.93
CA ILE A 33 -28.07 13.85 11.64
C ILE A 33 -28.80 15.11 11.16
N ASP A 34 -30.13 15.10 11.14
CA ASP A 34 -30.95 16.22 10.67
C ASP A 34 -30.75 17.47 11.55
N LYS A 35 -30.66 17.28 12.88
CA LYS A 35 -30.41 18.37 13.82
C LYS A 35 -29.00 18.95 13.67
N CYS A 36 -28.01 18.11 13.38
CA CYS A 36 -26.66 18.55 13.06
C CYS A 36 -26.61 19.26 11.70
N HIS A 37 -27.23 18.70 10.67
CA HIS A 37 -27.29 19.28 9.33
C HIS A 37 -27.91 20.67 9.35
N ASN A 38 -29.05 20.83 10.02
CA ASN A 38 -29.73 22.12 10.15
C ASN A 38 -28.90 23.14 10.95
N LYS A 39 -28.10 22.70 11.93
CA LYS A 39 -27.22 23.58 12.71
C LYS A 39 -25.91 23.91 11.98
N PHE A 40 -25.50 23.05 11.05
CA PHE A 40 -24.31 23.22 10.21
C PHE A 40 -24.58 24.11 8.99
N GLU A 41 -25.76 24.03 8.37
CA GLU A 41 -26.15 24.97 7.30
C GLU A 41 -26.22 26.42 7.79
N THR A 42 -26.54 26.67 9.06
CA THR A 42 -26.61 28.03 9.60
C THR A 42 -25.24 28.68 9.86
N TYR A 43 -24.13 27.92 9.85
CA TYR A 43 -22.80 28.41 10.26
C TYR A 43 -21.72 28.35 9.19
N ILE A 44 -21.97 27.79 8.01
CA ILE A 44 -20.92 27.49 7.01
C ILE A 44 -21.19 28.26 5.72
N PHE A 45 -20.60 29.46 5.62
CA PHE A 45 -20.36 30.11 4.32
C PHE A 45 -18.93 30.63 4.13
N TYR A 46 -17.96 30.37 5.03
CA TYR A 46 -16.69 31.10 4.95
C TYR A 46 -15.37 30.33 5.08
N ASN A 47 -15.32 29.00 5.29
CA ASN A 47 -14.00 28.36 5.37
C ASN A 47 -13.97 26.83 5.12
N GLU A 48 -13.36 26.41 4.01
CA GLU A 48 -13.28 25.00 3.58
C GLU A 48 -12.38 24.13 4.48
N GLY A 49 -11.34 24.69 5.10
CA GLY A 49 -10.48 23.97 6.05
C GLY A 49 -11.24 23.57 7.32
N LEU A 50 -12.13 24.45 7.78
CA LEU A 50 -13.02 24.21 8.91
C LEU A 50 -14.04 23.11 8.58
N LEU A 51 -14.57 23.07 7.35
CA LEU A 51 -15.50 22.04 6.90
C LEU A 51 -14.85 20.64 6.91
N ALA A 52 -13.61 20.52 6.45
CA ALA A 52 -12.86 19.26 6.50
C ALA A 52 -12.59 18.82 7.95
N TYR A 53 -12.22 19.76 8.82
CA TYR A 53 -11.99 19.52 10.24
C TYR A 53 -13.29 19.12 10.99
N TYR A 54 -14.42 19.78 10.70
CA TYR A 54 -15.71 19.42 11.28
C TYR A 54 -16.28 18.11 10.73
N LYS A 55 -16.06 17.78 9.45
CA LYS A 55 -16.37 16.44 8.91
C LYS A 55 -15.51 15.36 9.58
N TYR A 56 -14.24 15.64 9.83
CA TYR A 56 -13.35 14.77 10.58
C TYR A 56 -13.80 14.60 12.04
N LEU A 57 -14.15 15.69 12.74
CA LEU A 57 -14.68 15.63 14.11
C LEU A 57 -16.04 14.93 14.16
N TYR A 58 -16.92 15.14 13.19
CA TYR A 58 -18.20 14.45 13.06
C TYR A 58 -18.02 12.95 12.90
N TRP A 59 -17.12 12.50 12.01
CA TRP A 59 -16.72 11.10 11.90
C TRP A 59 -16.10 10.58 13.21
N ARG A 60 -15.20 11.35 13.81
CA ARG A 60 -14.50 10.93 15.02
C ARG A 60 -15.39 10.90 16.26
N PHE A 61 -16.48 11.67 16.32
CA PHE A 61 -17.37 11.71 17.48
C PHE A 61 -18.66 10.92 17.26
N ILE A 62 -19.38 11.17 16.17
CA ILE A 62 -20.70 10.56 15.95
C ILE A 62 -20.56 9.14 15.42
N VAL A 63 -19.73 8.91 14.41
CA VAL A 63 -19.45 7.53 13.96
C VAL A 63 -18.77 6.78 15.10
N LYS A 64 -17.69 7.29 15.70
CA LYS A 64 -17.05 6.58 16.83
C LYS A 64 -18.01 6.28 17.99
N ARG A 65 -18.88 7.21 18.41
CA ARG A 65 -19.87 6.97 19.49
C ARG A 65 -20.97 5.99 19.05
N ILE A 66 -21.49 6.09 17.83
CA ILE A 66 -22.49 5.14 17.32
C ILE A 66 -21.86 3.75 17.21
N PHE A 67 -20.68 3.62 16.63
CA PHE A 67 -19.99 2.34 16.49
C PHE A 67 -19.55 1.74 17.84
N LEU A 68 -19.09 2.56 18.79
CA LEU A 68 -18.78 2.12 20.17
C LEU A 68 -20.03 1.73 20.96
N CYS A 69 -21.13 2.48 20.84
CA CYS A 69 -22.38 2.20 21.57
C CYS A 69 -23.05 0.90 21.15
N PHE A 70 -22.68 0.33 19.99
CA PHE A 70 -23.31 -0.90 19.52
C PHE A 70 -22.34 -2.06 19.21
N ARG A 71 -21.03 -1.93 19.44
CA ARG A 71 -20.04 -2.99 19.10
C ARG A 71 -20.15 -3.55 17.65
N PHE A 72 -20.80 -2.84 16.72
CA PHE A 72 -21.11 -3.32 15.36
C PHE A 72 -20.05 -2.98 14.30
N VAL A 73 -18.78 -2.78 14.65
CA VAL A 73 -17.76 -2.68 13.61
C VAL A 73 -17.39 -4.09 13.15
N TYR A 74 -18.22 -4.68 12.29
CA TYR A 74 -17.92 -5.98 11.68
C TYR A 74 -16.71 -5.81 10.75
N ILE A 75 -15.62 -6.52 11.04
CA ILE A 75 -14.52 -6.65 10.10
C ILE A 75 -14.93 -7.71 9.08
N PRO A 76 -14.93 -7.40 7.77
CA PRO A 76 -15.17 -8.42 6.76
C PRO A 76 -14.09 -9.50 6.87
N LYS A 77 -14.45 -10.71 7.31
CA LYS A 77 -13.55 -11.86 7.43
C LYS A 77 -13.35 -12.61 6.10
N ASN A 78 -13.47 -11.91 4.98
CA ASN A 78 -13.58 -12.52 3.65
C ASN A 78 -12.75 -11.72 2.63
N PHE A 79 -11.47 -11.51 2.92
CA PHE A 79 -10.55 -11.07 1.88
C PHE A 79 -10.26 -12.23 0.92
N GLY A 80 -9.99 -11.91 -0.35
CA GLY A 80 -9.86 -12.92 -1.40
C GLY A 80 -8.44 -13.48 -1.59
N PHE A 81 -7.42 -12.80 -1.08
CA PHE A 81 -6.02 -13.17 -1.23
C PHE A 81 -5.13 -12.46 -0.21
N ALA A 82 -3.95 -13.00 0.05
CA ALA A 82 -2.89 -12.31 0.78
C ALA A 82 -1.65 -12.11 -0.09
N VAL A 83 -0.89 -11.05 0.19
CA VAL A 83 0.44 -10.80 -0.37
C VAL A 83 1.42 -10.82 0.79
N CYS A 84 2.49 -11.59 0.67
CA CYS A 84 3.59 -11.66 1.62
C CYS A 84 4.89 -11.37 0.88
N GLY A 85 5.83 -10.66 1.48
CA GLY A 85 7.15 -10.50 0.86
C GLY A 85 8.03 -9.52 1.61
N ALA A 86 9.25 -9.39 1.09
CA ALA A 86 10.19 -8.37 1.51
C ALA A 86 9.61 -6.98 1.31
N HIS A 87 9.81 -6.10 2.29
CA HIS A 87 9.62 -4.67 2.10
C HIS A 87 10.45 -4.17 0.92
N GLY A 88 9.92 -3.22 0.14
CA GLY A 88 10.70 -2.55 -0.90
C GLY A 88 10.03 -2.45 -2.26
N VAL A 89 10.83 -2.09 -3.27
CA VAL A 89 10.34 -1.63 -4.58
C VAL A 89 9.46 -2.66 -5.28
N GLY A 90 9.82 -3.94 -5.24
CA GLY A 90 9.05 -5.01 -5.88
C GLY A 90 7.66 -5.19 -5.26
N LEU A 91 7.55 -5.10 -3.93
CA LEU A 91 6.27 -5.21 -3.23
C LEU A 91 5.36 -4.02 -3.58
N HIS A 92 5.84 -2.79 -3.45
CA HIS A 92 5.01 -1.61 -3.77
C HIS A 92 4.56 -1.58 -5.23
N SER A 93 5.43 -1.99 -6.16
CA SER A 93 5.04 -2.17 -7.57
C SER A 93 3.95 -3.23 -7.72
N LEU A 94 4.07 -4.40 -7.08
CA LEU A 94 3.02 -5.42 -7.13
C LEU A 94 1.70 -4.92 -6.54
N LEU A 95 1.73 -4.24 -5.38
CA LEU A 95 0.51 -3.71 -4.77
C LEU A 95 -0.16 -2.67 -5.66
N TYR A 96 0.63 -1.78 -6.27
CA TYR A 96 0.11 -0.84 -7.26
C TYR A 96 -0.50 -1.56 -8.46
N PHE A 97 0.17 -2.60 -8.98
CA PHE A 97 -0.33 -3.41 -10.09
C PHE A 97 -1.65 -4.09 -9.77
N ILE A 98 -1.72 -4.78 -8.63
CA ILE A 98 -2.95 -5.40 -8.12
C ILE A 98 -4.04 -4.33 -7.98
N SER A 99 -3.72 -3.15 -7.44
CA SER A 99 -4.70 -2.07 -7.23
C SER A 99 -5.38 -1.57 -8.52
N LYS A 100 -4.77 -1.87 -9.68
CA LYS A 100 -5.19 -1.39 -10.99
C LYS A 100 -5.92 -2.44 -11.81
N LEU A 101 -5.98 -3.68 -11.35
CA LEU A 101 -6.73 -4.73 -12.03
C LEU A 101 -8.21 -4.46 -11.96
N HIS A 102 -8.88 -4.55 -13.11
CA HIS A 102 -10.33 -4.61 -13.18
C HIS A 102 -10.77 -6.03 -12.87
N ALA A 103 -11.71 -6.17 -11.94
CA ALA A 103 -12.28 -7.42 -11.50
C ALA A 103 -13.77 -7.47 -11.85
N ARG A 104 -14.14 -8.39 -12.73
CA ARG A 104 -15.54 -8.66 -13.07
C ARG A 104 -15.96 -10.00 -12.49
N LYS A 105 -16.94 -9.99 -11.59
CA LYS A 105 -17.47 -11.23 -11.02
C LYS A 105 -18.03 -12.13 -12.12
N ILE A 106 -17.55 -13.37 -12.18
CA ILE A 106 -18.08 -14.41 -13.06
C ILE A 106 -19.41 -14.83 -12.44
N SER A 107 -20.54 -14.44 -13.04
CA SER A 107 -21.86 -14.78 -12.51
C SER A 107 -21.99 -16.31 -12.40
N PRO A 108 -22.41 -16.86 -11.25
CA PRO A 108 -22.93 -18.22 -11.24
C PRO A 108 -24.19 -18.23 -12.11
N THR A 109 -24.31 -19.20 -13.00
CA THR A 109 -25.47 -19.41 -13.87
C THR A 109 -26.72 -19.88 -13.12
N SER A 110 -26.63 -20.19 -11.82
CA SER A 110 -27.77 -20.75 -11.08
C SER A 110 -28.68 -19.66 -10.46
N LEU A 111 -29.97 -19.75 -10.79
CA LEU A 111 -31.06 -18.94 -10.24
C LEU A 111 -31.12 -19.02 -8.69
N SER A 112 -30.66 -20.14 -8.11
CA SER A 112 -30.65 -20.37 -6.65
C SER A 112 -29.72 -19.43 -5.89
N THR A 113 -28.58 -19.04 -6.49
CA THR A 113 -27.59 -18.16 -5.85
C THR A 113 -28.09 -16.72 -5.82
N ARG A 114 -28.84 -16.29 -6.85
CA ARG A 114 -29.50 -14.97 -6.89
C ARG A 114 -30.59 -14.84 -5.83
N ILE A 115 -31.34 -15.91 -5.58
CA ILE A 115 -32.41 -15.95 -4.56
C ILE A 115 -31.82 -15.96 -3.15
N LYS A 116 -30.78 -16.77 -2.88
CA LYS A 116 -30.07 -16.76 -1.58
C LYS A 116 -29.44 -15.40 -1.26
N ALA A 117 -28.81 -14.73 -2.23
CA ALA A 117 -28.24 -13.40 -2.04
C ALA A 117 -29.31 -12.32 -1.75
N ARG A 118 -30.48 -12.41 -2.40
CA ARG A 118 -31.64 -11.53 -2.12
C ARG A 118 -32.23 -11.77 -0.73
N LEU A 119 -32.39 -13.02 -0.32
CA LEU A 119 -32.93 -13.37 1.00
C LEU A 119 -31.98 -12.98 2.14
N LEU A 120 -30.67 -13.21 2.00
CA LEU A 120 -29.66 -12.78 2.99
C LEU A 120 -29.60 -11.26 3.16
N SER A 121 -29.80 -10.50 2.08
CA SER A 121 -29.87 -9.03 2.15
C SER A 121 -31.13 -8.50 2.87
N PHE A 122 -32.15 -9.35 3.03
CA PHE A 122 -33.40 -9.04 3.71
C PHE A 122 -33.32 -9.26 5.22
N PHE A 123 -32.54 -10.24 5.68
CA PHE A 123 -32.45 -10.62 7.11
C PHE A 123 -31.25 -10.01 7.86
N LEU A 124 -30.20 -9.54 7.18
CA LEU A 124 -29.00 -8.96 7.80
C LEU A 124 -28.67 -7.56 7.23
N PRO A 125 -29.31 -6.48 7.75
CA PRO A 125 -29.23 -5.14 7.16
C PRO A 125 -27.83 -4.49 7.19
N ASN A 126 -26.90 -5.01 7.99
CA ASN A 126 -25.55 -4.44 8.17
C ASN A 126 -24.49 -5.07 7.26
N THR A 127 -24.87 -5.99 6.37
CA THR A 127 -24.01 -6.45 5.26
C THR A 127 -23.93 -5.42 4.11
N CYS A 128 -24.54 -4.24 4.26
CA CYS A 128 -24.78 -3.29 3.19
C CYS A 128 -23.50 -2.78 2.50
N ALA A 129 -22.40 -2.59 3.25
CA ALA A 129 -21.09 -2.24 2.66
C ALA A 129 -20.55 -3.38 1.76
N ILE A 130 -20.70 -4.63 2.19
CA ILE A 130 -20.23 -5.84 1.47
C ILE A 130 -21.14 -6.16 0.28
N SER A 131 -22.46 -5.95 0.42
CA SER A 131 -23.41 -6.17 -0.67
C SER A 131 -23.21 -5.18 -1.82
N ASN A 132 -22.71 -3.96 -1.54
CA ASN A 132 -22.36 -2.98 -2.57
C ASN A 132 -21.02 -3.30 -3.25
N ILE A 133 -20.01 -3.79 -2.52
CA ILE A 133 -18.73 -4.28 -3.07
C ILE A 133 -18.99 -5.39 -4.12
N CYS A 134 -19.98 -6.26 -3.90
CA CYS A 134 -20.34 -7.36 -4.80
C CYS A 134 -21.36 -7.01 -5.91
N ARG A 135 -21.92 -5.80 -5.95
CA ARG A 135 -22.96 -5.41 -6.93
C ARG A 135 -22.40 -4.73 -8.17
N HIS A 136 -21.14 -4.35 -8.19
CA HIS A 136 -20.51 -3.71 -9.35
C HIS A 136 -19.70 -4.73 -10.13
N THR A 137 -20.09 -4.95 -11.40
CA THR A 137 -19.46 -5.92 -12.30
C THR A 137 -18.22 -5.36 -13.01
N GLY A 138 -17.67 -4.22 -12.56
CA GLY A 138 -16.55 -3.54 -13.19
C GLY A 138 -15.69 -2.74 -12.20
N GLY A 139 -15.48 -3.26 -11.00
CA GLY A 139 -14.66 -2.63 -9.97
C GLY A 139 -13.18 -3.03 -10.03
N GLY A 140 -12.32 -2.36 -9.27
CA GLY A 140 -10.90 -2.67 -9.10
C GLY A 140 -10.61 -3.80 -8.10
N VAL A 141 -9.33 -4.08 -7.84
CA VAL A 141 -8.88 -4.88 -6.70
C VAL A 141 -8.21 -3.96 -5.68
N LEU A 142 -8.37 -4.20 -4.38
CA LEU A 142 -7.77 -3.37 -3.32
C LEU A 142 -6.84 -4.19 -2.42
N PRO A 143 -5.51 -4.05 -2.55
CA PRO A 143 -4.59 -4.60 -1.55
C PRO A 143 -4.49 -3.64 -0.35
N LEU A 144 -5.01 -4.06 0.80
CA LEU A 144 -4.84 -3.32 2.06
C LEU A 144 -3.49 -3.64 2.69
N GLY A 145 -2.65 -2.63 2.86
CA GLY A 145 -1.37 -2.78 3.55
C GLY A 145 -1.55 -3.01 5.05
N MET A 146 -0.83 -3.96 5.65
CA MET A 146 -0.83 -4.12 7.12
C MET A 146 -0.24 -2.92 7.86
N PHE A 147 0.63 -2.14 7.21
CA PHE A 147 1.09 -0.85 7.73
C PHE A 147 -0.09 0.11 8.01
N ALA A 148 -1.12 0.10 7.16
CA ALA A 148 -2.33 0.88 7.37
C ALA A 148 -3.24 0.31 8.48
N MET A 149 -2.93 -0.88 9.01
CA MET A 149 -3.71 -1.60 10.02
C MET A 149 -2.96 -1.77 11.36
N ARG A 150 -1.84 -1.06 11.56
CA ARG A 150 -1.02 -1.15 12.78
C ARG A 150 -1.69 -0.47 13.98
N LYS A 151 -1.38 -0.97 15.19
CA LYS A 151 -1.91 -0.47 16.48
C LYS A 151 -1.51 0.99 16.76
N ASP A 152 -0.39 1.47 16.23
CA ASP A 152 0.08 2.87 16.36
C ASP A 152 -0.72 3.86 15.48
N VAL A 153 -1.29 3.39 14.37
CA VAL A 153 -2.13 4.21 13.49
C VAL A 153 -3.53 4.42 14.08
N THR A 154 -4.06 3.38 14.75
CA THR A 154 -5.38 3.40 15.40
C THR A 154 -5.48 2.36 16.52
N LYS A 155 -6.17 2.73 17.62
CA LYS A 155 -6.51 1.77 18.69
C LYS A 155 -7.62 0.78 18.30
N ASP A 156 -8.33 1.04 17.21
CA ASP A 156 -9.45 0.23 16.72
C ASP A 156 -9.20 -0.18 15.27
N ILE A 157 -8.67 -1.40 15.12
CA ILE A 157 -8.37 -2.04 13.83
C ILE A 157 -9.63 -2.17 12.97
N ALA A 158 -10.77 -2.52 13.60
CA ALA A 158 -12.00 -2.75 12.88
C ALA A 158 -12.49 -1.48 12.20
N LEU A 159 -12.38 -0.35 12.91
CA LEU A 159 -12.73 0.96 12.39
C LEU A 159 -11.84 1.35 11.21
N GLN A 160 -10.54 1.04 11.27
CA GLN A 160 -9.58 1.37 10.21
C GLN A 160 -9.81 0.54 8.94
N VAL A 161 -10.03 -0.76 9.07
CA VAL A 161 -10.39 -1.61 7.93
C VAL A 161 -11.68 -1.09 7.28
N ASN A 162 -12.72 -0.83 8.07
CA ASN A 162 -13.98 -0.30 7.55
C ASN A 162 -13.80 1.09 6.92
N TYR A 163 -12.96 1.95 7.49
CA TYR A 163 -12.63 3.26 6.94
C TYR A 163 -12.00 3.13 5.55
N GLU A 164 -10.94 2.33 5.40
CA GLU A 164 -10.27 2.13 4.11
C GLU A 164 -11.19 1.50 3.06
N LEU A 165 -11.97 0.48 3.43
CA LEU A 165 -12.94 -0.15 2.52
C LEU A 165 -14.05 0.83 2.11
N SER A 166 -14.53 1.67 3.04
CA SER A 166 -15.61 2.64 2.75
C SER A 166 -15.18 3.80 1.84
N ARG A 167 -13.89 4.14 1.83
CA ARG A 167 -13.36 5.21 0.97
C ARG A 167 -13.10 4.75 -0.46
N ASN A 168 -12.98 3.45 -0.67
CA ASN A 168 -12.65 2.86 -1.95
C ASN A 168 -13.86 2.06 -2.47
N THR A 169 -15.00 2.69 -2.70
CA THR A 169 -16.25 1.96 -3.07
C THR A 169 -16.19 1.19 -4.40
N ASP A 170 -15.13 1.40 -5.19
CA ASP A 170 -15.04 0.93 -6.56
C ASP A 170 -14.27 -0.40 -6.67
N PHE A 171 -13.82 -1.05 -5.60
CA PHE A 171 -13.22 -2.38 -5.70
C PHE A 171 -14.26 -3.49 -5.58
N SER A 172 -14.06 -4.56 -6.34
CA SER A 172 -14.86 -5.79 -6.28
C SER A 172 -14.20 -6.89 -5.45
N ILE A 173 -12.90 -6.76 -5.18
CA ILE A 173 -12.06 -7.70 -4.44
C ILE A 173 -11.09 -6.93 -3.57
N TRP A 174 -10.78 -7.44 -2.38
CA TRP A 174 -9.73 -6.89 -1.54
C TRP A 174 -8.87 -8.01 -0.94
N GLY A 175 -7.64 -7.65 -0.58
CA GLY A 175 -6.64 -8.55 0.02
C GLY A 175 -5.87 -7.86 1.13
N ILE A 176 -5.03 -8.60 1.84
CA ILE A 176 -4.10 -8.05 2.85
C ILE A 176 -2.66 -8.19 2.41
N THR A 177 -1.79 -7.29 2.85
CA THR A 177 -0.34 -7.36 2.59
C THR A 177 0.45 -7.47 3.87
N LEU A 178 1.16 -8.58 4.06
CA LEU A 178 2.13 -8.80 5.12
C LEU A 178 3.50 -8.30 4.63
N ASP A 179 3.96 -7.25 5.29
CA ASP A 179 5.23 -6.58 5.01
C ASP A 179 5.98 -6.34 6.32
N GLY A 180 7.29 -6.62 6.33
CA GLY A 180 8.24 -6.48 7.44
C GLY A 180 7.80 -7.10 8.77
N ARG A 181 8.55 -6.87 9.86
CA ARG A 181 8.08 -7.23 11.21
C ARG A 181 7.20 -6.12 11.77
N THR A 182 5.95 -6.44 12.11
CA THR A 182 5.00 -5.51 12.74
C THR A 182 4.52 -6.10 14.06
N GLU A 183 4.62 -5.33 15.15
CA GLU A 183 4.12 -5.77 16.44
C GLU A 183 2.59 -5.95 16.41
N GLY A 184 2.09 -7.05 16.99
CA GLY A 184 0.66 -7.38 16.98
C GLY A 184 0.12 -7.84 15.63
N LYS A 185 1.01 -8.20 14.68
CA LYS A 185 0.63 -8.77 13.37
C LYS A 185 -0.20 -10.06 13.54
N GLU A 186 0.20 -10.94 14.45
CA GLU A 186 -0.51 -12.19 14.76
C GLU A 186 -1.91 -11.93 15.31
N ASP A 187 -2.05 -11.01 16.28
CA ASP A 187 -3.36 -10.58 16.79
C ASP A 187 -4.23 -10.06 15.64
N LEU A 188 -3.66 -9.19 14.79
CA LEU A 188 -4.35 -8.61 13.66
C LEU A 188 -4.82 -9.70 12.69
N LEU A 189 -3.96 -10.65 12.33
CA LEU A 189 -4.31 -11.80 11.50
C LEU A 189 -5.41 -12.64 12.14
N TYR A 190 -5.37 -12.87 13.45
CA TYR A 190 -6.42 -13.58 14.16
C TYR A 190 -7.77 -12.83 14.10
N TYR A 191 -7.77 -11.51 14.26
CA TYR A 191 -8.99 -10.69 14.21
C TYR A 191 -9.60 -10.61 12.81
N ILE A 192 -8.76 -10.52 11.77
CA ILE A 192 -9.19 -10.40 10.38
C ILE A 192 -9.20 -11.74 9.64
N ALA A 193 -8.85 -12.83 10.34
CA ALA A 193 -8.63 -14.16 9.79
C ALA A 193 -9.78 -14.55 8.88
N PRO A 194 -9.47 -15.02 7.65
CA PRO A 194 -10.52 -15.34 6.72
C PRO A 194 -11.30 -16.56 7.22
N GLU A 195 -12.62 -16.57 7.02
CA GLU A 195 -13.47 -17.73 7.36
C GLU A 195 -13.17 -18.96 6.50
N HIS A 196 -12.38 -18.77 5.43
CA HIS A 196 -11.92 -19.79 4.51
C HIS A 196 -10.44 -19.57 4.20
N LYS A 197 -9.73 -20.64 3.84
CA LYS A 197 -8.35 -20.52 3.36
C LYS A 197 -8.30 -19.70 2.07
N VAL A 198 -7.29 -18.85 1.95
CA VAL A 198 -7.09 -17.94 0.82
C VAL A 198 -5.73 -18.17 0.16
N PRO A 199 -5.59 -17.91 -1.14
CA PRO A 199 -4.31 -17.97 -1.81
C PRO A 199 -3.35 -16.87 -1.30
N VAL A 200 -2.07 -17.24 -1.18
CA VAL A 200 -0.99 -16.34 -0.74
C VAL A 200 0.01 -16.13 -1.86
N ILE A 201 0.28 -14.86 -2.18
CA ILE A 201 1.30 -14.46 -3.16
C ILE A 201 2.56 -14.09 -2.38
N CYS A 202 3.60 -14.92 -2.47
CA CYS A 202 4.89 -14.69 -1.85
C CYS A 202 5.87 -14.06 -2.85
N ILE A 203 6.25 -12.80 -2.61
CA ILE A 203 7.24 -12.11 -3.41
C ILE A 203 8.63 -12.41 -2.86
N VAL A 204 9.49 -12.92 -3.73
CA VAL A 204 10.89 -13.26 -3.43
C VAL A 204 11.83 -12.51 -4.38
N ARG A 205 13.08 -12.38 -4.01
CA ARG A 205 14.10 -11.67 -4.78
C ARG A 205 15.46 -12.24 -4.43
N ASP A 206 16.43 -12.09 -5.32
CA ASP A 206 17.84 -12.25 -4.94
C ASP A 206 18.13 -11.42 -3.66
N PRO A 207 18.46 -12.06 -2.53
CA PRO A 207 18.65 -11.38 -1.25
C PRO A 207 19.75 -10.33 -1.27
N ILE A 208 20.80 -10.50 -2.08
CA ILE A 208 21.87 -9.52 -2.20
C ILE A 208 21.32 -8.26 -2.88
N LEU A 209 20.55 -8.41 -3.95
CA LEU A 209 19.89 -7.27 -4.60
C LEU A 209 18.84 -6.59 -3.71
N ALA A 210 18.16 -7.36 -2.86
CA ALA A 210 17.22 -6.80 -1.88
C ALA A 210 17.94 -5.91 -0.87
N LEU A 211 19.06 -6.39 -0.29
CA LEU A 211 19.89 -5.63 0.65
C LEU A 211 20.54 -4.40 0.00
N ILE A 212 21.05 -4.52 -1.23
CA ILE A 212 21.61 -3.38 -1.98
C ILE A 212 20.55 -2.31 -2.23
N SER A 213 19.34 -2.73 -2.60
CA SER A 213 18.22 -1.81 -2.78
C SER A 213 17.92 -1.05 -1.48
N ALA A 214 17.95 -1.75 -0.35
CA ALA A 214 17.78 -1.15 0.97
C ALA A 214 18.88 -0.14 1.30
N ALA A 215 20.14 -0.54 1.10
CA ALA A 215 21.32 0.25 1.41
C ALA A 215 21.31 1.56 0.61
N ASN A 216 20.99 1.47 -0.68
CA ASN A 216 20.85 2.62 -1.57
C ASN A 216 19.66 3.54 -1.21
N ILE A 217 18.57 3.00 -0.66
CA ILE A 217 17.52 3.84 -0.05
C ILE A 217 18.12 4.59 1.15
N GLY A 218 18.88 3.92 2.02
CA GLY A 218 19.62 4.56 3.11
C GLY A 218 20.54 5.68 2.67
N LEU A 219 21.32 5.45 1.62
CA LEU A 219 22.20 6.47 1.06
C LEU A 219 21.45 7.68 0.48
N ASN A 220 20.14 7.62 0.29
CA ASN A 220 19.35 8.81 -0.07
C ASN A 220 18.80 9.56 1.15
N TYR A 221 18.69 8.91 2.32
CA TYR A 221 17.94 9.45 3.48
C TYR A 221 18.72 9.49 4.82
N CYS A 222 19.80 8.74 4.97
CA CYS A 222 20.58 8.63 6.20
C CYS A 222 21.50 9.84 6.40
N CYS A 223 21.79 10.16 7.66
CA CYS A 223 22.72 11.21 8.07
C CYS A 223 24.12 11.06 7.44
N ILE A 224 24.55 9.83 7.15
CA ILE A 224 25.85 9.54 6.51
C ILE A 224 25.88 10.05 5.06
N ALA A 225 24.78 9.96 4.32
CA ALA A 225 24.69 10.52 2.97
C ALA A 225 24.73 12.05 2.94
N LYS A 226 24.41 12.71 4.06
CA LYS A 226 24.59 14.16 4.22
C LYS A 226 26.06 14.54 4.45
N LYS A 227 26.93 13.56 4.77
CA LYS A 227 28.39 13.76 4.89
C LYS A 227 29.10 13.66 3.53
N ILE A 228 28.53 12.93 2.56
CA ILE A 228 29.09 12.83 1.21
C ILE A 228 28.60 14.01 0.36
N THR A 229 29.54 14.73 -0.23
CA THR A 229 29.27 15.86 -1.14
C THR A 229 29.82 15.55 -2.54
N PRO A 230 29.42 16.30 -3.58
CA PRO A 230 30.04 16.16 -4.91
C PRO A 230 31.56 16.38 -4.92
N SER A 231 32.11 17.03 -3.89
CA SER A 231 33.55 17.25 -3.69
C SER A 231 34.23 16.18 -2.84
N SER A 232 33.49 15.19 -2.33
CA SER A 232 34.06 14.14 -1.48
C SER A 232 35.04 13.26 -2.25
N SER A 233 36.12 12.85 -1.59
CA SER A 233 37.11 11.95 -2.18
C SER A 233 36.56 10.53 -2.34
N VAL A 234 37.22 9.71 -3.15
CA VAL A 234 36.86 8.29 -3.33
C VAL A 234 36.94 7.54 -2.00
N GLU A 235 37.93 7.86 -1.16
CA GLU A 235 38.13 7.26 0.16
C GLU A 235 37.00 7.63 1.12
N GLU A 236 36.57 8.90 1.14
CA GLU A 236 35.44 9.35 1.96
C GLU A 236 34.13 8.66 1.56
N ILE A 237 33.90 8.52 0.25
CA ILE A 237 32.74 7.82 -0.29
C ILE A 237 32.76 6.34 0.14
N ASN A 238 33.91 5.68 0.00
CA ASN A 238 34.06 4.27 0.39
C ASN A 238 33.86 4.08 1.89
N ALA A 239 34.44 4.94 2.73
CA ALA A 239 34.28 4.88 4.18
C ALA A 239 32.80 5.05 4.60
N ALA A 240 32.09 6.00 3.98
CA ALA A 240 30.68 6.22 4.25
C ALA A 240 29.80 5.05 3.78
N ILE A 241 30.11 4.45 2.63
CA ILE A 241 29.45 3.22 2.15
C ILE A 241 29.67 2.07 3.14
N GLU A 242 30.90 1.88 3.63
CA GLU A 242 31.23 0.86 4.63
C GLU A 242 30.54 1.08 5.99
N GLU A 243 30.44 2.33 6.46
CA GLU A 243 29.71 2.73 7.67
C GLU A 243 28.24 2.31 7.54
N VAL A 244 27.58 2.71 6.45
CA VAL A 244 26.15 2.40 6.19
C VAL A 244 25.90 0.89 6.09
N MET A 245 26.75 0.15 5.37
CA MET A 245 26.58 -1.30 5.24
C MET A 245 26.81 -2.01 6.57
N SER A 246 27.80 -1.57 7.36
CA SER A 246 28.10 -2.14 8.69
C SER A 246 26.94 -1.93 9.66
N GLU A 247 26.49 -0.69 9.83
CA GLU A 247 25.35 -0.34 10.70
C GLU A 247 24.11 -1.19 10.36
N ARG A 248 23.83 -1.35 9.06
CA ARG A 248 22.67 -2.12 8.60
C ARG A 248 22.80 -3.62 8.82
N ILE A 249 23.97 -4.20 8.64
CA ILE A 249 24.16 -5.64 8.95
C ILE A 249 24.12 -5.86 10.46
N GLU A 250 24.75 -4.99 11.25
CA GLU A 250 24.75 -5.08 12.71
C GLU A 250 23.33 -4.98 13.28
N SER A 251 22.45 -4.21 12.64
CA SER A 251 21.02 -4.17 12.99
C SER A 251 20.26 -5.50 12.82
N LEU A 252 20.87 -6.54 12.23
CA LEU A 252 20.32 -7.90 12.20
C LEU A 252 20.60 -8.68 13.49
N TYR A 253 21.68 -8.34 14.23
CA TYR A 253 21.98 -8.97 15.52
C TYR A 253 21.03 -8.54 16.62
N GLU A 254 20.54 -7.31 16.55
CA GLU A 254 19.61 -6.77 17.52
C GLU A 254 18.22 -7.40 17.27
N ILE A 255 18.04 -8.64 17.71
CA ILE A 255 16.77 -9.38 17.72
C ILE A 255 15.66 -8.59 18.45
N GLN A 256 16.04 -7.57 19.23
CA GLN A 256 15.16 -6.64 19.94
C GLN A 256 15.01 -5.24 19.29
N ALA A 257 15.77 -4.90 18.25
CA ALA A 257 15.55 -3.65 17.51
C ALA A 257 14.43 -3.85 16.49
N PHE A 258 13.20 -3.79 16.99
CA PHE A 258 12.04 -3.54 16.15
C PHE A 258 12.36 -2.34 15.24
N ASN A 259 12.35 -2.56 13.91
CA ASN A 259 12.45 -1.54 12.83
C ASN A 259 13.82 -1.31 12.15
N SER A 260 14.67 -2.33 11.93
CA SER A 260 15.80 -2.14 11.01
C SER A 260 15.39 -2.28 9.53
N ALA A 261 16.03 -1.52 8.65
CA ALA A 261 15.72 -1.60 7.21
C ALA A 261 15.99 -2.99 6.63
N TYR A 262 17.01 -3.71 7.12
CA TYR A 262 17.34 -5.05 6.62
C TYR A 262 16.40 -6.14 7.15
N THR A 263 15.95 -6.05 8.41
CA THR A 263 14.95 -7.01 8.94
C THR A 263 13.68 -6.98 8.09
N THR A 264 13.10 -5.80 7.85
CA THR A 264 11.88 -5.69 7.02
C THR A 264 12.02 -6.22 5.59
N ILE A 265 13.25 -6.28 5.07
CA ILE A 265 13.56 -6.69 3.70
C ILE A 265 13.90 -8.18 3.62
N LEU A 266 14.34 -8.80 4.71
CA LEU A 266 14.68 -10.21 4.75
C LEU A 266 13.59 -11.09 5.36
N ASP A 267 12.59 -10.54 6.05
CA ASP A 267 11.47 -11.26 6.71
C ASP A 267 10.52 -12.01 5.72
N TRP A 268 11.04 -12.83 4.80
CA TRP A 268 10.23 -13.59 3.85
C TRP A 268 9.51 -14.75 4.51
N TYR A 269 10.26 -15.68 5.08
CA TYR A 269 9.71 -16.84 5.75
C TYR A 269 9.01 -16.44 7.04
N SER A 270 9.57 -15.46 7.75
CA SER A 270 8.95 -14.87 8.94
C SER A 270 7.55 -14.32 8.66
N ASN A 271 7.31 -13.66 7.53
CA ASN A 271 5.98 -13.21 7.14
C ASN A 271 5.11 -14.33 6.58
N LEU A 272 5.68 -15.22 5.77
CA LEU A 272 4.93 -16.30 5.12
C LEU A 272 4.39 -17.32 6.13
N SER A 273 5.19 -17.69 7.13
CA SER A 273 4.83 -18.70 8.13
C SER A 273 3.58 -18.34 8.92
N GLN A 274 3.35 -17.05 9.18
CA GLN A 274 2.13 -16.54 9.82
C GLN A 274 0.86 -16.78 8.99
N MET A 275 1.00 -16.98 7.67
CA MET A 275 -0.12 -17.23 6.78
C MET A 275 -0.42 -18.71 6.55
N PHE A 276 0.44 -19.65 6.97
CA PHE A 276 0.22 -21.08 6.75
C PHE A 276 -1.15 -21.60 7.24
N PRO A 277 -1.67 -21.18 8.42
CA PRO A 277 -3.00 -21.62 8.87
C PRO A 277 -4.12 -21.16 7.93
N TYR A 278 -3.94 -20.03 7.26
CA TYR A 278 -4.93 -19.36 6.42
C TYR A 278 -4.69 -19.57 4.92
N ALA A 279 -3.57 -20.19 4.54
CA ALA A 279 -3.18 -20.38 3.15
C ALA A 279 -3.88 -21.60 2.53
N SER A 280 -4.53 -21.40 1.38
CA SER A 280 -4.99 -22.50 0.52
C SER A 280 -3.88 -23.00 -0.39
N GLU A 281 -3.04 -22.08 -0.86
CA GLU A 281 -1.88 -22.32 -1.72
C GLU A 281 -0.90 -21.15 -1.56
N ILE A 282 0.37 -21.38 -1.88
CA ILE A 282 1.43 -20.37 -1.84
C ILE A 282 2.05 -20.28 -3.23
N LEU A 283 2.05 -19.08 -3.80
CA LEU A 283 2.55 -18.81 -5.14
C LEU A 283 3.73 -17.85 -5.05
N TYR A 284 4.87 -18.29 -5.55
CA TYR A 284 6.11 -17.51 -5.53
C TYR A 284 6.26 -16.69 -6.80
N ILE A 285 6.61 -15.42 -6.62
CA ILE A 285 6.91 -14.49 -7.70
C ILE A 285 8.28 -13.87 -7.43
N ASP A 286 9.21 -14.04 -8.38
CA ASP A 286 10.47 -13.32 -8.32
C ASP A 286 10.25 -11.86 -8.73
N THR A 287 10.72 -10.90 -7.93
CA THR A 287 10.60 -9.47 -8.28
C THR A 287 11.25 -9.10 -9.61
N SER A 288 12.25 -9.86 -10.09
CA SER A 288 12.87 -9.63 -11.39
C SER A 288 11.88 -9.83 -12.55
N ASP A 289 10.82 -10.62 -12.35
CA ASP A 289 9.70 -10.76 -13.29
C ASP A 289 8.79 -9.51 -13.31
N LEU A 290 8.91 -8.60 -12.33
CA LEU A 290 8.04 -7.44 -12.14
C LEU A 290 8.70 -6.10 -12.49
N ILE A 291 9.86 -6.09 -13.16
CA ILE A 291 10.63 -4.88 -13.44
C ILE A 291 10.72 -4.57 -14.95
N GLY A 292 10.20 -3.39 -15.33
CA GLY A 292 10.42 -2.72 -16.62
C GLY A 292 9.71 -3.37 -17.82
N SER A 293 10.16 -3.09 -19.03
CA SER A 293 9.59 -3.62 -20.28
C SER A 293 9.57 -5.15 -20.39
N LYS A 294 10.49 -5.83 -19.66
CA LYS A 294 10.49 -7.29 -19.50
C LYS A 294 9.22 -7.81 -18.80
N THR A 295 8.55 -6.98 -18.00
CA THR A 295 7.33 -7.30 -17.25
C THR A 295 6.16 -7.67 -18.17
N LYS A 296 6.10 -7.26 -19.45
CA LYS A 296 4.93 -7.57 -20.31
C LYS A 296 4.62 -9.07 -20.45
N GLN A 297 5.62 -9.94 -20.53
CA GLN A 297 5.43 -11.39 -20.64
C GLN A 297 5.18 -12.07 -19.27
N PRO A 298 5.99 -11.83 -18.23
CA PRO A 298 5.68 -12.27 -16.87
C PRO A 298 4.40 -11.65 -16.31
N TYR A 299 3.89 -10.55 -16.86
CA TYR A 299 2.62 -9.97 -16.45
C TYR A 299 1.43 -10.76 -16.98
N LYS A 300 1.51 -11.36 -18.17
CA LYS A 300 0.54 -12.39 -18.56
C LYS A 300 0.59 -13.57 -17.60
N LYS A 301 1.79 -13.93 -17.11
CA LYS A 301 1.95 -14.94 -16.06
C LYS A 301 1.36 -14.47 -14.73
N LEU A 302 1.58 -13.23 -14.30
CA LEU A 302 1.02 -12.64 -13.07
C LEU A 302 -0.50 -12.57 -13.16
N LEU A 303 -1.06 -12.08 -14.26
CA LEU A 303 -2.49 -12.04 -14.49
C LEU A 303 -3.07 -13.45 -14.50
N HIS A 304 -2.41 -14.40 -15.16
CA HIS A 304 -2.81 -15.80 -15.16
C HIS A 304 -2.75 -16.42 -13.75
N LEU A 305 -1.68 -16.15 -12.99
CA LEU A 305 -1.53 -16.56 -11.60
C LEU A 305 -2.63 -15.95 -10.73
N LEU A 306 -2.86 -14.64 -10.83
CA LEU A 306 -3.94 -13.94 -10.13
C LEU A 306 -5.33 -14.44 -10.56
N GLN A 307 -5.50 -14.85 -11.82
CA GLN A 307 -6.74 -15.42 -12.34
C GLN A 307 -6.99 -16.84 -11.79
N ILE A 308 -5.93 -17.62 -11.57
CA ILE A 308 -5.99 -18.94 -10.89
C ILE A 308 -6.37 -18.77 -9.41
N ILE A 309 -5.79 -17.78 -8.76
CA ILE A 309 -6.03 -17.41 -7.35
C ILE A 309 -7.48 -16.93 -7.17
N ILE A 310 -7.91 -16.01 -8.03
CA ILE A 310 -9.18 -15.31 -7.94
C ILE A 310 -10.20 -15.96 -8.89
N LYS A 311 -10.49 -17.24 -8.66
CA LYS A 311 -11.31 -18.10 -9.55
C LYS A 311 -12.70 -17.54 -9.89
N ASN A 312 -13.24 -16.68 -9.03
CA ASN A 312 -14.60 -16.14 -9.16
C ASN A 312 -14.67 -14.81 -9.91
N PHE A 313 -13.54 -14.28 -10.38
CA PHE A 313 -13.48 -12.99 -11.07
C PHE A 313 -12.64 -13.08 -12.32
N ASP A 314 -13.14 -12.52 -13.41
CA ASP A 314 -12.38 -12.23 -14.62
C ASP A 314 -11.55 -10.98 -14.37
N LEU A 315 -10.23 -11.15 -14.32
CA LEU A 315 -9.27 -10.07 -14.09
C LEU A 315 -8.78 -9.50 -15.42
N LYS A 316 -8.80 -8.18 -15.53
CA LYS A 316 -8.30 -7.45 -16.70
C LYS A 316 -7.36 -6.34 -16.33
N VAL A 317 -6.44 -6.12 -17.25
CA VAL A 317 -5.43 -5.08 -17.25
C VAL A 317 -6.06 -3.84 -17.87
N PRO A 318 -5.83 -2.63 -17.32
CA PRO A 318 -6.16 -1.40 -18.04
C PRO A 318 -5.37 -1.28 -19.34
N ASP A 319 -6.00 -0.87 -20.44
CA ASP A 319 -5.36 -0.82 -21.77
C ASP A 319 -4.09 0.05 -21.82
N ASN A 320 -4.01 1.10 -20.97
CA ASN A 320 -2.90 2.05 -20.90
C ASN A 320 -2.02 1.86 -19.65
N PHE A 321 -1.80 0.61 -19.22
CA PHE A 321 -1.01 0.32 -18.02
C PHE A 321 0.49 0.64 -18.20
N ASP A 322 1.06 1.45 -17.32
CA ASP A 322 2.48 1.78 -17.31
C ASP A 322 3.27 0.75 -16.48
N PHE A 323 3.92 -0.19 -17.16
CA PHE A 323 4.78 -1.22 -16.56
C PHE A 323 6.17 -0.72 -16.16
N ASP A 324 6.57 0.45 -16.62
CA ASP A 324 7.88 1.03 -16.33
C ASP A 324 7.85 1.94 -15.09
N LEU A 325 6.65 2.23 -14.56
CA LEU A 325 6.45 2.99 -13.32
C LEU A 325 7.17 2.31 -12.13
N LYS A 326 8.07 3.06 -11.49
CA LYS A 326 8.73 2.60 -10.25
C LYS A 326 8.08 3.30 -9.06
N VAL A 327 7.27 2.57 -8.32
CA VAL A 327 6.44 3.12 -7.23
C VAL A 327 7.26 3.63 -6.04
N ASN A 328 8.48 3.12 -5.88
CA ASN A 328 9.33 3.39 -4.72
C ASN A 328 10.76 3.77 -5.16
N ASP A 329 10.87 4.72 -6.10
CA ASP A 329 12.16 5.29 -6.52
C ASP A 329 12.32 6.75 -6.08
N PHE A 330 13.53 7.28 -6.19
CA PHE A 330 13.86 8.62 -5.72
C PHE A 330 12.93 9.69 -6.30
N LEU A 331 12.68 9.65 -7.61
CA LEU A 331 11.83 10.65 -8.27
C LEU A 331 10.43 10.61 -7.66
N THR A 332 9.87 9.43 -7.46
CA THR A 332 8.55 9.25 -6.86
C THR A 332 8.47 9.78 -5.43
N HIS A 333 9.53 9.66 -4.64
CA HIS A 333 9.61 10.23 -3.29
C HIS A 333 9.75 11.75 -3.26
N ASN A 334 10.26 12.35 -4.34
CA ASN A 334 10.37 13.80 -4.48
C ASN A 334 9.15 14.41 -5.20
N LEU A 335 8.16 13.57 -5.50
CA LEU A 335 6.87 13.94 -6.05
C LEU A 335 5.76 13.67 -5.00
N PRO A 336 4.65 14.42 -5.03
CA PRO A 336 4.32 15.44 -6.02
C PRO A 336 5.03 16.78 -5.77
N LEU A 337 5.36 17.49 -6.85
CA LEU A 337 5.70 18.90 -6.79
C LEU A 337 4.42 19.71 -6.62
N GLU A 338 4.29 20.44 -5.51
CA GLU A 338 3.16 21.34 -5.27
C GLU A 338 3.64 22.79 -5.26
N PHE A 339 3.02 23.64 -6.08
CA PHE A 339 3.37 25.06 -6.17
C PHE A 339 2.20 25.90 -6.70
N GLU A 340 2.29 27.22 -6.53
CA GLU A 340 1.34 28.17 -7.10
C GLU A 340 1.89 28.74 -8.42
N PHE A 341 1.03 28.82 -9.43
CA PHE A 341 1.35 29.38 -10.75
C PHE A 341 0.15 30.16 -11.27
N MET A 342 0.32 31.48 -11.49
CA MET A 342 -0.76 32.37 -11.95
C MET A 342 -2.06 32.22 -11.13
N ASN A 343 -1.95 32.21 -9.80
CA ASN A 343 -3.05 31.99 -8.83
C ASN A 343 -3.71 30.60 -8.89
N HIS A 344 -3.09 29.63 -9.56
CA HIS A 344 -3.53 28.25 -9.58
C HIS A 344 -2.59 27.37 -8.75
N LYS A 345 -3.15 26.53 -7.88
CA LYS A 345 -2.39 25.48 -7.20
C LYS A 345 -2.13 24.36 -8.18
N ILE A 346 -0.87 24.09 -8.50
CA ILE A 346 -0.43 23.04 -9.40
C ILE A 346 0.18 21.90 -8.59
N CYS A 347 -0.08 20.68 -9.05
CA CYS A 347 0.51 19.45 -8.57
C CYS A 347 1.06 18.65 -9.76
N VAL A 348 2.35 18.32 -9.74
CA VAL A 348 2.99 17.43 -10.71
C VAL A 348 3.36 16.13 -10.01
N SER A 349 2.88 14.99 -10.50
CA SER A 349 2.95 13.70 -9.81
C SER A 349 3.41 12.58 -10.76
N ALA A 350 4.04 11.54 -10.23
CA ALA A 350 4.31 10.30 -10.98
C ALA A 350 3.06 9.44 -11.18
N PHE A 351 1.97 9.75 -10.46
CA PHE A 351 0.71 9.02 -10.52
C PHE A 351 -0.42 9.95 -10.92
N LYS A 352 -1.41 9.37 -11.60
CA LYS A 352 -2.69 10.05 -11.83
C LYS A 352 -3.38 10.30 -10.48
N GLY A 353 -3.62 11.58 -10.18
CA GLY A 353 -4.15 12.06 -8.90
C GLY A 353 -3.08 12.38 -7.85
N ALA A 354 -3.52 12.71 -6.64
CA ALA A 354 -2.61 12.95 -5.52
C ALA A 354 -2.16 11.61 -4.92
N PHE A 355 -0.87 11.32 -5.05
CA PHE A 355 -0.20 10.24 -4.31
C PHE A 355 0.94 10.86 -3.53
N LYS A 356 0.86 10.82 -2.20
CA LYS A 356 1.96 11.23 -1.31
C LYS A 356 2.46 10.03 -0.54
N ILE A 357 3.76 9.78 -0.63
CA ILE A 357 4.45 8.85 0.26
C ILE A 357 4.72 9.58 1.58
N GLY A 358 4.19 9.06 2.69
CA GLY A 358 4.35 9.63 4.03
C GLY A 358 3.81 8.68 5.11
N LEU A 359 3.78 9.12 6.39
CA LEU A 359 3.27 8.32 7.52
C LEU A 359 1.84 7.78 7.33
N ARG A 360 1.05 8.43 6.46
CA ARG A 360 -0.20 7.90 5.92
C ARG A 360 -0.09 7.95 4.41
N GLN A 361 0.03 6.78 3.78
CA GLN A 361 -0.05 6.68 2.32
C GLN A 361 -1.48 7.07 1.92
N CYS A 362 -1.61 8.23 1.26
CA CYS A 362 -2.88 8.67 0.71
C CYS A 362 -2.81 8.49 -0.80
N TYR A 363 -3.35 7.38 -1.30
CA TYR A 363 -3.63 7.22 -2.72
C TYR A 363 -5.11 7.49 -2.97
N HIS A 364 -5.43 8.51 -3.78
CA HIS A 364 -6.80 8.78 -4.22
C HIS A 364 -6.91 8.77 -5.73
N TYR A 365 -7.13 7.58 -6.29
CA TYR A 365 -7.42 7.40 -7.71
C TYR A 365 -8.65 8.22 -8.16
N SER A 366 -9.60 8.47 -7.24
CA SER A 366 -10.86 9.15 -7.49
C SER A 366 -10.89 10.62 -7.06
N ASP A 367 -9.75 11.24 -6.73
CA ASP A 367 -9.73 12.70 -6.54
C ASP A 367 -9.87 13.41 -7.89
N LYS A 368 -11.14 13.60 -8.30
CA LYS A 368 -11.53 14.25 -9.55
C LYS A 368 -11.42 15.78 -9.48
N LYS A 369 -10.88 16.35 -8.40
CA LYS A 369 -10.75 17.81 -8.24
C LYS A 369 -9.62 18.40 -9.10
N PHE A 370 -8.96 17.58 -9.90
CA PHE A 370 -7.80 17.94 -10.67
C PHE A 370 -8.17 18.16 -12.15
N TYR A 371 -8.20 19.42 -12.58
CA TYR A 371 -8.81 19.84 -13.86
C TYR A 371 -7.86 19.91 -15.05
N ILE A 372 -6.55 19.93 -14.78
CA ILE A 372 -5.55 19.56 -15.78
C ILE A 372 -5.32 18.07 -15.56
N ASP A 373 -5.54 17.25 -16.57
CA ASP A 373 -5.17 15.84 -16.58
C ASP A 373 -4.38 15.63 -17.87
N MET A 374 -3.15 16.15 -17.87
CA MET A 374 -2.26 16.04 -19.02
C MET A 374 -1.07 15.16 -18.70
N ASP A 375 -0.74 14.33 -19.68
CA ASP A 375 0.49 13.55 -19.70
C ASP A 375 1.65 14.47 -20.04
N TYR A 376 2.71 14.35 -19.26
CA TYR A 376 3.89 15.17 -19.38
C TYR A 376 5.16 14.33 -19.31
N HIS A 377 6.05 14.51 -20.28
CA HIS A 377 7.39 13.94 -20.29
C HIS A 377 8.39 15.07 -20.18
N SER A 378 9.15 15.06 -19.10
CA SER A 378 10.22 16.02 -18.89
C SER A 378 11.45 15.65 -19.70
N SER A 379 12.21 16.65 -20.15
CA SER A 379 13.49 16.45 -20.83
C SER A 379 14.53 15.79 -19.90
N PHE A 380 14.45 16.06 -18.59
CA PHE A 380 15.31 15.47 -17.55
C PHE A 380 14.92 14.04 -17.18
N PHE A 381 13.66 13.66 -17.40
CA PHE A 381 13.13 12.35 -17.05
C PHE A 381 12.32 11.76 -18.22
N PRO A 382 12.95 11.51 -19.39
CA PRO A 382 12.22 11.18 -20.62
C PRO A 382 11.47 9.84 -20.55
N SER A 383 12.01 8.90 -19.76
CA SER A 383 11.38 7.60 -19.50
C SER A 383 10.27 7.64 -18.44
N ARG A 384 9.92 8.83 -17.93
CA ARG A 384 8.93 9.00 -16.87
C ARG A 384 7.75 9.81 -17.36
N ARG A 385 6.59 9.16 -17.35
CA ARG A 385 5.31 9.84 -17.49
C ARG A 385 4.98 10.54 -16.17
N LEU A 386 4.69 11.83 -16.26
CA LEU A 386 4.21 12.66 -15.16
C LEU A 386 2.79 13.14 -15.46
N PHE A 387 2.05 13.41 -14.39
CA PHE A 387 0.68 13.91 -14.43
C PHE A 387 0.66 15.31 -13.81
N ILE A 388 0.17 16.29 -14.57
CA ILE A 388 0.01 17.66 -14.09
C ILE A 388 -1.45 17.87 -13.75
N SER A 389 -1.70 18.46 -12.59
CA SER A 389 -3.03 18.65 -12.01
C SER A 389 -3.21 19.99 -11.30
N THR A 390 -4.45 20.47 -11.18
CA THR A 390 -4.79 21.68 -10.40
C THR A 390 -6.13 21.54 -9.70
N SER A 391 -6.25 22.05 -8.46
CA SER A 391 -7.52 22.09 -7.73
C SER A 391 -8.53 23.12 -8.29
N SER A 392 -8.12 23.93 -9.26
CA SER A 392 -8.91 25.03 -9.82
C SER A 392 -9.93 24.51 -10.82
N LYS A 393 -11.19 24.98 -10.77
CA LYS A 393 -12.29 24.51 -11.65
C LYS A 393 -12.03 24.61 -13.16
N SER A 394 -11.10 25.46 -13.55
CA SER A 394 -10.67 25.65 -14.93
C SER A 394 -9.21 26.08 -14.93
N PHE A 395 -8.51 25.78 -16.02
CA PHE A 395 -7.16 26.26 -16.28
C PHE A 395 -7.05 26.80 -17.71
N PRO A 396 -6.55 28.04 -17.92
CA PRO A 396 -6.44 28.60 -19.26
C PRO A 396 -5.46 27.83 -20.16
N ALA A 397 -5.90 27.43 -21.36
CA ALA A 397 -5.05 26.74 -22.32
C ALA A 397 -3.81 27.55 -22.71
N SER A 398 -3.92 28.89 -22.74
CA SER A 398 -2.82 29.82 -23.01
C SER A 398 -1.70 29.75 -21.97
N PHE A 399 -1.97 29.26 -20.75
CA PHE A 399 -0.98 29.16 -19.68
C PHE A 399 -0.20 27.85 -19.70
N VAL A 400 -0.61 26.86 -20.50
CA VAL A 400 -0.02 25.51 -20.51
C VAL A 400 1.46 25.54 -20.86
N GLU A 401 1.86 26.29 -21.88
CA GLU A 401 3.26 26.31 -22.32
C GLU A 401 4.18 26.99 -21.29
N SER A 402 3.72 28.10 -20.72
CA SER A 402 4.43 28.77 -19.62
C SER A 402 4.51 27.90 -18.36
N LEU A 403 3.45 27.12 -18.09
CA LEU A 403 3.44 26.16 -16.99
C LEU A 403 4.48 25.04 -17.21
N LYS A 404 4.56 24.48 -18.42
CA LYS A 404 5.58 23.45 -18.74
C LYS A 404 7.00 23.96 -18.50
N LYS A 405 7.30 25.19 -18.90
CA LYS A 405 8.61 25.83 -18.64
C LYS A 405 8.90 25.96 -17.14
N GLU A 406 7.91 26.34 -16.35
CA GLU A 406 8.05 26.41 -14.88
C GLU A 406 8.25 25.02 -14.26
N ILE A 407 7.57 24.00 -14.79
CA ILE A 407 7.75 22.61 -14.36
C ILE A 407 9.16 22.11 -14.69
N GLU A 408 9.68 22.34 -15.90
CA GLU A 408 11.05 21.95 -16.26
C GLU A 408 12.08 22.55 -15.32
N LYS A 409 11.96 23.85 -15.00
CA LYS A 409 12.89 24.50 -14.04
C LYS A 409 12.91 23.82 -12.67
N ARG A 410 11.74 23.37 -12.19
CA ARG A 410 11.64 22.67 -10.89
C ARG A 410 12.17 21.26 -10.98
N LEU A 411 11.91 20.56 -12.09
CA LEU A 411 12.43 19.22 -12.34
C LEU A 411 13.94 19.22 -12.54
N GLU A 412 14.51 20.27 -13.12
CA GLU A 412 15.97 20.48 -13.22
C GLU A 412 16.62 20.50 -11.84
N VAL A 413 16.03 21.23 -10.88
CA VAL A 413 16.54 21.26 -9.49
C VAL A 413 16.53 19.86 -8.87
N ILE A 414 15.47 19.07 -9.09
CA ILE A 414 15.40 17.68 -8.63
C ILE A 414 16.46 16.84 -9.34
N TYR A 415 16.59 16.96 -10.66
CA TYR A 415 17.55 16.22 -11.47
C TYR A 415 19.00 16.47 -11.02
N ASN A 416 19.36 17.72 -10.81
CA ASN A 416 20.69 18.12 -10.36
C ASN A 416 20.99 17.65 -8.93
N LYS A 417 19.97 17.50 -8.08
CA LYS A 417 20.13 16.84 -6.77
C LYS A 417 20.36 15.34 -6.92
N ILE A 418 19.70 14.69 -7.87
CA ILE A 418 19.77 13.24 -8.09
C ILE A 418 21.11 12.80 -8.69
N LEU A 419 21.59 13.56 -9.67
CA LEU A 419 22.69 13.13 -10.54
C LEU A 419 23.95 12.68 -9.77
N PRO A 420 24.42 13.40 -8.73
CA PRO A 420 25.56 12.97 -7.93
C PRO A 420 25.31 11.67 -7.16
N TYR A 421 24.08 11.37 -6.75
CA TYR A 421 23.78 10.12 -6.02
C TYR A 421 23.84 8.88 -6.91
N HIS A 422 23.74 9.02 -8.23
CA HIS A 422 23.79 7.86 -9.13
C HIS A 422 25.17 7.19 -9.15
N SER A 423 26.25 7.97 -9.08
CA SER A 423 27.61 7.42 -9.01
C SER A 423 27.93 6.80 -7.65
N LEU A 424 27.20 7.20 -6.60
CA LEU A 424 27.38 6.71 -5.23
C LEU A 424 26.61 5.42 -4.93
N LYS A 425 25.83 4.90 -5.89
CA LYS A 425 25.03 3.70 -5.66
C LYS A 425 25.93 2.50 -5.39
N ILE A 426 25.65 1.82 -4.29
CA ILE A 426 26.20 0.50 -4.00
C ILE A 426 25.79 -0.44 -5.13
N THR A 427 26.78 -1.01 -5.79
CA THR A 427 26.62 -2.04 -6.81
C THR A 427 26.79 -3.43 -6.18
N PRO A 428 26.37 -4.51 -6.87
CA PRO A 428 26.63 -5.87 -6.40
C PRO A 428 28.10 -6.15 -6.11
N LYS A 429 28.99 -5.66 -6.98
CA LYS A 429 30.44 -5.79 -6.79
C LYS A 429 30.90 -5.13 -5.49
N ILE A 430 30.54 -3.85 -5.26
CA ILE A 430 30.92 -3.12 -4.04
C ILE A 430 30.42 -3.85 -2.78
N PHE A 431 29.18 -4.34 -2.81
CA PHE A 431 28.57 -5.03 -1.67
C PHE A 431 29.26 -6.37 -1.38
N LEU A 432 29.54 -7.17 -2.41
CA LEU A 432 30.22 -8.47 -2.26
C LEU A 432 31.69 -8.30 -1.84
N ASP A 433 32.40 -7.32 -2.40
CA ASP A 433 33.78 -6.97 -2.00
C ASP A 433 33.84 -6.52 -0.52
N PHE A 434 32.82 -5.82 -0.04
CA PHE A 434 32.68 -5.47 1.37
C PHE A 434 32.50 -6.73 2.25
N LEU A 435 31.62 -7.65 1.87
CA LEU A 435 31.39 -8.89 2.62
C LEU A 435 32.62 -9.80 2.64
N ALA A 436 33.34 -9.89 1.52
CA ALA A 436 34.59 -10.65 1.43
C ALA A 436 35.67 -10.14 2.40
N ARG A 437 35.72 -8.82 2.62
CA ARG A 437 36.62 -8.18 3.59
C ARG A 437 36.11 -8.23 5.05
N ASN A 438 34.83 -8.53 5.24
CA ASN A 438 34.16 -8.54 6.55
C ASN A 438 33.45 -9.89 6.77
N LEU A 439 34.22 -10.99 6.85
CA LEU A 439 33.66 -12.35 6.92
C LEU A 439 32.71 -12.56 8.11
N SER A 440 32.94 -11.91 9.25
CA SER A 440 32.01 -11.95 10.39
C SER A 440 30.62 -11.42 10.01
N LYS A 441 30.56 -10.34 9.22
CA LYS A 441 29.31 -9.78 8.70
C LYS A 441 28.67 -10.67 7.64
N ALA A 442 29.50 -11.31 6.81
CA ALA A 442 29.02 -12.28 5.84
C ALA A 442 28.35 -13.50 6.54
N GLU A 443 28.91 -13.99 7.64
CA GLU A 443 28.34 -15.09 8.43
C GLU A 443 26.96 -14.76 9.04
N ILE A 444 26.75 -13.52 9.49
CA ILE A 444 25.43 -13.05 9.95
C ILE A 444 24.41 -13.18 8.83
N LEU A 445 24.76 -12.67 7.65
CA LEU A 445 23.88 -12.75 6.49
C LEU A 445 23.63 -14.20 6.08
N ARG A 446 24.65 -15.06 6.15
CA ARG A 446 24.50 -16.48 5.84
C ARG A 446 23.47 -17.14 6.75
N SER A 447 23.61 -16.97 8.07
CA SER A 447 22.65 -17.52 9.04
C SER A 447 21.23 -16.96 8.85
N THR A 448 21.11 -15.66 8.57
CA THR A 448 19.82 -15.01 8.29
C THR A 448 19.19 -15.59 7.02
N PHE A 449 19.96 -15.75 5.94
CA PHE A 449 19.48 -16.31 4.68
C PHE A 449 19.13 -17.79 4.81
N ASP A 450 19.85 -18.57 5.61
CA ASP A 450 19.52 -19.97 5.83
C ASP A 450 18.13 -20.12 6.46
N TYR A 451 17.76 -19.24 7.38
CA TYR A 451 16.42 -19.19 7.95
C TYR A 451 15.38 -18.60 6.99
N GLU A 452 15.61 -17.41 6.44
CA GLU A 452 14.58 -16.69 5.66
C GLU A 452 14.33 -17.29 4.27
N LEU A 453 15.32 -17.99 3.70
CA LEU A 453 15.19 -18.64 2.39
C LEU A 453 14.76 -20.10 2.46
N GLN A 454 14.65 -20.71 3.64
CA GLN A 454 14.45 -22.15 3.78
C GLN A 454 13.27 -22.67 2.95
N HIS A 455 12.13 -21.96 3.02
CA HIS A 455 10.91 -22.42 2.39
C HIS A 455 10.91 -22.21 0.88
N VAL A 456 11.49 -21.12 0.37
CA VAL A 456 11.61 -20.90 -1.08
C VAL A 456 12.65 -21.83 -1.70
N LYS A 457 13.76 -22.12 -1.01
CA LYS A 457 14.75 -23.13 -1.44
C LYS A 457 14.10 -24.51 -1.58
N GLN A 458 13.23 -24.89 -0.63
CA GLN A 458 12.55 -26.18 -0.65
C GLN A 458 11.47 -26.26 -1.73
N ASN A 459 10.66 -25.21 -1.90
CA ASN A 459 9.45 -25.27 -2.74
C ASN A 459 9.66 -24.75 -4.16
N ARG A 460 10.64 -23.85 -4.38
CA ARG A 460 10.95 -23.21 -5.66
C ARG A 460 12.46 -23.05 -5.87
N PRO A 461 13.23 -24.16 -5.87
CA PRO A 461 14.66 -24.13 -6.17
C PRO A 461 14.95 -23.57 -7.57
N ASP A 462 13.99 -23.67 -8.49
CA ASP A 462 14.06 -23.08 -9.83
C ASP A 462 14.16 -21.55 -9.79
N ILE A 463 13.48 -20.87 -8.86
CA ILE A 463 13.65 -19.43 -8.66
C ILE A 463 15.03 -19.13 -8.08
N VAL A 464 15.43 -19.84 -7.02
CA VAL A 464 16.71 -19.61 -6.33
C VAL A 464 17.90 -19.81 -7.27
N ALA A 465 17.80 -20.75 -8.23
CA ALA A 465 18.83 -20.98 -9.24
C ALA A 465 19.12 -19.76 -10.12
N THR A 466 18.16 -18.83 -10.25
CA THR A 466 18.31 -17.59 -11.03
C THR A 466 19.01 -16.46 -10.26
N TRP A 467 19.20 -16.59 -8.94
CA TRP A 467 19.81 -15.56 -8.10
C TRP A 467 21.34 -15.57 -8.22
N GLU A 468 21.82 -14.85 -9.23
CA GLU A 468 23.25 -14.75 -9.56
C GLU A 468 24.09 -14.26 -8.37
N TYR A 469 23.69 -13.17 -7.73
CA TYR A 469 24.49 -12.55 -6.69
C TYR A 469 24.40 -13.30 -5.37
N TYR A 470 23.28 -13.97 -5.09
CA TYR A 470 23.21 -14.91 -3.99
C TYR A 470 24.20 -16.08 -4.17
N LYS A 471 24.32 -16.63 -5.38
CA LYS A 471 25.31 -17.67 -5.68
C LYS A 471 26.74 -17.16 -5.54
N GLU A 472 27.02 -15.92 -5.93
CA GLU A 472 28.35 -15.30 -5.70
C GLU A 472 28.64 -15.13 -4.21
N PHE A 473 27.68 -14.67 -3.43
CA PHE A 473 27.80 -14.60 -1.96
C PHE A 473 28.11 -15.97 -1.35
N GLN A 474 27.45 -17.05 -1.81
CA GLN A 474 27.71 -18.40 -1.31
C GLN A 474 29.15 -18.87 -1.56
N LYS A 475 29.83 -18.37 -2.61
CA LYS A 475 31.23 -18.72 -2.90
C LYS A 475 32.20 -18.19 -1.85
N LEU A 476 31.83 -17.16 -1.07
CA LEU A 476 32.66 -16.63 0.01
C LEU A 476 32.96 -17.67 1.11
N PHE A 477 32.13 -18.72 1.21
CA PHE A 477 32.24 -19.78 2.21
C PHE A 477 32.65 -21.12 1.60
N THR A 478 32.87 -21.17 0.30
CA THR A 478 33.32 -22.40 -0.36
C THR A 478 34.83 -22.46 -0.25
N PRO A 479 35.43 -23.53 0.31
CA PRO A 479 36.88 -23.66 0.36
C PRO A 479 37.47 -23.56 -1.05
N THR A 480 38.42 -22.66 -1.25
CA THR A 480 39.22 -22.63 -2.47
C THR A 480 40.05 -23.90 -2.55
N LYS A 481 40.15 -24.51 -3.74
CA LYS A 481 40.91 -25.76 -4.02
C LYS A 481 42.42 -25.72 -3.65
N GLY A 482 42.92 -24.63 -3.06
CA GLY A 482 44.30 -24.48 -2.59
C GLY A 482 44.48 -24.59 -1.06
N ASP A 483 43.39 -24.78 -0.29
CA ASP A 483 43.42 -24.83 1.18
C ASP A 483 43.12 -26.23 1.75
N LEU A 484 43.27 -27.29 0.94
CA LEU A 484 43.14 -28.70 1.35
C LEU A 484 44.44 -29.47 1.13
#